data_AF-A0AAP8GFF5-F1
#
_entry.id   AF-A0AAP8GFF5-F1
#
_cell.length_a   1.000
_cell.length_b   1.000
_cell.length_c   1.000
_cell.angle_alpha   90.00
_cell.angle_beta   90.00
_cell.angle_gamma   90.00
#
_symmetry.space_group_name_H-M   'P 1'
#
loop_
_entity.id
_entity.type
_entity.pdbx_description
1 polymer ?
#
loop_
_entity_poly.entity_id
_entity_poly.type
_entity_poly.pdbx_seq_one_letter_code
_entity_poly.pdbx_strand_id
1 'polypeptide(L)' 'MVAATKQGIQVATGDGILSLESLQPAGKKAMSAQDLLNSRREWFIPGTRLA' A
#
# COMPACT_ATOMS: atom_id res chain seq x y z
N MET A 1 -5.26 -2.22 10.39
CA MET A 1 -3.77 -2.17 10.36
C MET A 1 -3.33 -2.27 8.90
N VAL A 2 -2.23 -1.61 8.53
CA VAL A 2 -1.68 -1.65 7.17
C VAL A 2 -0.32 -2.33 7.22
N ALA A 3 -0.11 -3.36 6.42
CA ALA A 3 1.14 -4.08 6.29
C ALA A 3 1.66 -3.98 4.85
N ALA A 4 2.75 -3.27 4.66
CA ALA A 4 3.44 -3.19 3.38
C ALA A 4 4.42 -4.34 3.22
N THR A 5 4.15 -5.27 2.30
CA THR A 5 5.01 -6.42 2.01
C THR A 5 5.47 -6.40 0.56
N LYS A 6 6.50 -7.18 0.23
CA LYS A 6 6.99 -7.31 -1.17
C LYS A 6 5.93 -7.80 -2.15
N GLN A 7 4.90 -8.50 -1.66
CA GLN A 7 3.78 -9.03 -2.44
C GLN A 7 2.67 -7.98 -2.65
N GLY A 8 2.64 -6.90 -1.85
CA GLY A 8 1.60 -5.90 -1.91
C GLY A 8 1.39 -5.17 -0.58
N ILE A 9 0.52 -4.17 -0.60
CA ILE A 9 0.07 -3.46 0.62
C ILE A 9 -1.20 -4.13 1.10
N GLN A 10 -1.14 -4.81 2.24
CA GLN A 10 -2.27 -5.46 2.89
C GLN A 10 -2.92 -4.49 3.86
N VAL A 11 -4.22 -4.24 3.69
CA VAL A 11 -5.03 -3.40 4.55
C VAL A 11 -6.07 -4.26 5.22
N ALA A 12 -6.00 -4.39 6.55
CA ALA A 12 -7.06 -5.06 7.30
C ALA A 12 -8.32 -4.18 7.27
N THR A 13 -9.35 -4.68 6.59
CA THR A 13 -10.69 -4.09 6.49
C THR A 13 -11.58 -4.64 7.60
N GLY A 14 -12.79 -4.10 7.76
CA GLY A 14 -13.77 -4.63 8.74
C GLY A 14 -14.16 -6.08 8.47
N ASP A 15 -14.05 -6.51 7.21
CA ASP A 15 -14.22 -7.88 6.74
C ASP A 15 -12.95 -8.29 5.98
N GLY A 16 -12.07 -9.07 6.61
CA GLY A 16 -10.86 -9.61 5.97
C GLY A 16 -9.71 -8.63 5.70
N ILE A 17 -8.87 -8.98 4.73
CA ILE A 17 -7.66 -8.26 4.34
C ILE A 17 -7.75 -7.91 2.87
N LEU A 18 -7.67 -6.62 2.55
CA LEU A 18 -7.56 -6.12 1.19
C LEU A 18 -6.09 -6.03 0.78
N SER A 19 -5.70 -6.82 -0.23
CA SER A 19 -4.35 -6.78 -0.81
C SER A 19 -4.31 -5.84 -2.01
N LEU A 20 -3.53 -4.77 -1.90
CA LEU A 20 -3.28 -3.81 -2.97
C LEU A 20 -1.98 -4.20 -3.69
N GLU A 21 -2.13 -4.67 -4.93
CA GLU A 21 -1.00 -5.11 -5.78
C GLU A 21 -0.52 -4.01 -6.73
N SER A 22 -1.41 -3.10 -7.14
CA SER A 22 -1.13 -1.99 -8.05
C SER A 22 -1.79 -0.70 -7.57
N LEU A 23 -1.06 0.41 -7.60
CA LEU A 23 -1.54 1.70 -7.13
C LEU A 23 -1.11 2.82 -8.08
N GLN A 24 -1.93 3.85 -8.16
CA GLN A 24 -1.65 5.03 -8.95
C GLN A 24 -1.51 6.26 -8.04
N PRO A 25 -0.28 6.75 -7.78
CA PRO A 25 -0.10 8.01 -7.09
C PRO A 25 -0.64 9.17 -7.95
N ALA A 26 -1.13 10.22 -7.28
CA ALA A 26 -1.57 11.43 -7.96
C ALA A 26 -0.46 11.98 -8.88
N GLY A 27 -0.78 12.16 -10.17
CA GLY A 27 0.14 12.67 -11.18
C GLY A 27 1.18 11.67 -11.71
N LYS A 28 1.12 10.38 -11.33
CA LYS A 28 1.98 9.32 -11.89
C LYS A 28 1.18 8.20 -12.55
N LYS A 29 1.87 7.40 -13.38
CA LYS A 29 1.32 6.16 -13.93
C LYS A 29 1.09 5.14 -12.82
N ALA A 30 0.13 4.25 -13.03
CA ALA A 30 -0.06 3.07 -12.20
C ALA A 30 1.24 2.28 -12.11
N MET A 31 1.60 1.88 -10.90
CA MET A 31 2.81 1.10 -10.61
C MET A 31 2.48 0.01 -9.60
N SER A 32 3.29 -1.04 -9.59
CA SER A 32 3.14 -2.12 -8.62
C SER A 32 3.35 -1.59 -7.20
N ALA A 33 2.66 -2.17 -6.23
CA ALA A 33 2.82 -1.85 -4.82
C ALA A 33 4.30 -1.96 -4.39
N GLN A 34 5.05 -2.92 -4.94
CA GLN A 34 6.48 -3.06 -4.70
C GLN A 34 7.28 -1.85 -5.22
N ASP A 35 7.01 -1.38 -6.43
CA ASP A 35 7.63 -0.18 -7.02
C ASP A 35 7.29 1.08 -6.22
N LEU A 36 6.03 1.17 -5.79
CA LEU A 36 5.55 2.25 -4.94
C LEU A 36 6.24 2.24 -3.58
N LEU A 37 6.41 1.06 -2.96
CA LEU A 37 7.12 0.88 -1.69
C LEU A 37 8.62 1.12 -1.81
N ASN A 38 9.20 0.93 -3.00
CA ASN A 38 10.60 1.26 -3.26
C ASN A 38 10.78 2.76 -3.48
N SER A 39 9.85 3.43 -4.17
CA SER A 39 9.92 4.88 -4.42
C SER A 39 9.43 5.74 -3.25
N ARG A 40 8.46 5.26 -2.46
CA ARG A 40 7.73 6.03 -1.44
C ARG A 40 7.40 5.18 -0.21
N ARG A 41 8.41 4.50 0.34
CA ARG A 41 8.28 3.68 1.55
C ARG A 41 7.69 4.45 2.74
N GLU A 42 7.97 5.75 2.80
CA GLU A 42 7.48 6.70 3.80
C GLU A 42 5.95 6.92 3.79
N TRP A 43 5.25 6.60 2.70
CA TRP A 43 3.78 6.69 2.65
C TRP A 43 3.07 5.49 3.26
N PHE A 44 3.77 4.37 3.39
CA PHE A 44 3.21 3.08 3.82
C PHE A 44 3.84 2.60 5.11
N ILE A 45 4.06 3.52 6.05
CA ILE A 45 4.55 3.16 7.38
C ILE A 45 3.49 2.28 8.06
N PRO A 46 3.81 1.02 8.40
CA PRO A 46 2.90 0.16 9.12
C PRO A 46 2.56 0.81 10.46
N GLY A 47 1.30 1.21 10.64
CA GLY A 47 0.84 1.92 11.84
C GLY A 47 -0.03 3.13 11.57
N THR A 48 -0.02 3.69 10.36
CA THR A 48 -0.90 4.81 10.01
C THR A 48 -2.33 4.32 9.81
N ARG A 49 -3.24 4.77 10.68
CA ARG A 49 -4.68 4.59 10.52
C ARG A 49 -5.16 5.64 9.52
N LEU A 50 -5.49 5.22 8.30
CA LEU A 50 -6.26 6.05 7.37
C LEU A 50 -7.63 6.27 8.01
N ALA A 51 -7.93 7.51 8.38
CA ALA A 51 -9.23 7.95 8.90
C ALA A 51 -10.16 8.26 7.74
#